data_AF-A0A350Y085-F1
#
_entry.id   AF-A0A350Y085-F1
#
_cell.length_a   1.000
_cell.length_b   1.000
_cell.length_c   1.000
_cell.angle_alpha   90.00
_cell.angle_beta   90.00
_cell.angle_gamma   90.00
#
_symmetry.space_group_name_H-M   'P 1'
#
loop_
_entity.id
_entity.type
_entity.pdbx_description
1 polymer ?
#
loop_
_entity_poly.entity_id
_entity_poly.type
_entity_poly.pdbx_seq_one_letter_code
_entity_poly.pdbx_strand_id
1 'polypeptide(L)' 'MTPVQIYQKGFEALIAALGYVDAVRFIKQFDSGKGDYTRERHQWLDTVSVDDIWAELKGQQTPTE' A
#
# COMPACT_ATOMS: atom_id res chain seq x y z
N MET A 1 -1.01 -18.89 -16.45
CA MET A 1 -1.01 -17.63 -15.66
C MET A 1 -0.50 -17.97 -14.26
N THR A 2 0.41 -17.16 -13.71
CA THR A 2 0.87 -17.31 -12.33
C THR A 2 -0.23 -16.84 -11.34
N PRO A 3 -0.18 -17.20 -10.06
CA PRO A 3 -1.13 -16.69 -9.06
C PRO A 3 -1.20 -15.16 -9.02
N VAL A 4 -0.06 -14.49 -9.16
CA VAL A 4 0.01 -13.02 -9.24
C VAL A 4 -0.74 -12.49 -10.46
N GLN A 5 -0.57 -13.12 -11.63
CA GLN A 5 -1.28 -12.72 -12.85
C GLN A 5 -2.79 -12.97 -12.75
N ILE A 6 -3.22 -14.01 -12.05
CA ILE A 6 -4.65 -14.28 -11.79
C ILE A 6 -5.22 -13.19 -10.88
N TYR A 7 -4.50 -12.86 -9.80
CA TYR A 7 -4.90 -11.81 -8.87
C TYR A 7 -5.04 -10.45 -9.56
N GLN A 8 -4.04 -10.06 -10.36
CA GLN A 8 -4.04 -8.80 -11.10
C GLN A 8 -5.25 -8.70 -12.04
N LYS A 9 -5.46 -9.71 -12.90
CA LYS A 9 -6.60 -9.70 -13.82
C LYS A 9 -7.95 -9.73 -13.10
N GLY A 10 -8.06 -10.46 -12.00
CA GLY A 10 -9.27 -10.49 -11.18
C GLY A 10 -9.56 -9.13 -10.54
N PHE A 11 -8.54 -8.46 -10.03
CA PHE A 11 -8.68 -7.13 -9.43
C PHE A 11 -9.05 -6.07 -10.47
N GLU A 12 -8.41 -6.10 -11.65
CA GLU A 12 -8.77 -5.22 -12.78
C GLU A 12 -10.23 -5.41 -13.21
N ALA A 13 -10.70 -6.66 -13.30
CA ALA A 13 -12.09 -6.96 -13.62
C ALA A 13 -13.07 -6.42 -12.56
N LEU A 14 -12.73 -6.56 -11.28
CA LEU A 14 -13.53 -6.00 -10.18
C LEU A 14 -13.58 -4.46 -10.23
N ILE A 15 -12.44 -3.80 -10.50
CA ILE A 15 -12.39 -2.35 -10.65
C ILE A 15 -13.24 -1.90 -11.84
N ALA A 16 -13.17 -2.60 -12.97
CA ALA A 16 -13.95 -2.25 -14.16
C ALA A 16 -15.47 -2.35 -13.90
N ALA A 17 -15.90 -3.31 -13.08
CA ALA A 17 -17.31 -3.54 -12.79
C ALA A 17 -17.87 -2.68 -11.64
N LEU A 18 -17.06 -2.42 -10.61
CA LEU A 18 -17.51 -1.83 -9.34
C LEU A 18 -16.87 -0.48 -9.00
N GLY A 19 -15.78 -0.11 -9.69
CA GLY A 19 -14.89 0.97 -9.27
C GLY A 19 -13.98 0.58 -8.11
N TYR A 20 -12.94 1.39 -7.86
CA TYR A 20 -11.88 1.08 -6.90
C TYR A 20 -12.39 0.84 -5.47
N VAL A 21 -13.30 1.69 -4.98
CA VAL A 21 -13.78 1.64 -3.60
C VAL A 21 -14.54 0.34 -3.34
N ASP A 22 -15.48 -0.01 -4.21
CA ASP A 22 -16.32 -1.19 -4.01
C ASP A 22 -15.60 -2.50 -4.39
N ALA A 23 -14.64 -2.46 -5.31
CA ALA A 23 -13.75 -3.59 -5.57
C ALA A 23 -12.93 -3.98 -4.32
N VAL A 24 -12.35 -3.00 -3.61
CA VAL A 24 -11.62 -3.27 -2.36
C VAL A 24 -12.54 -3.76 -1.26
N ARG A 25 -13.74 -3.17 -1.12
CA ARG A 25 -14.75 -3.64 -0.15
C ARG A 25 -15.17 -5.09 -0.42
N PHE A 26 -15.39 -5.44 -1.69
CA PHE A 26 -15.72 -6.80 -2.11
C PHE A 26 -14.64 -7.80 -1.69
N ILE A 27 -13.37 -7.52 -1.99
CA ILE A 27 -12.25 -8.38 -1.59
C ILE A 27 -12.21 -8.55 -0.06
N LYS A 28 -12.42 -7.46 0.69
CA LYS A 28 -12.44 -7.48 2.16
C LYS A 28 -13.53 -8.36 2.78
N GLN A 29 -14.57 -8.74 2.03
CA GLN A 29 -15.60 -9.68 2.51
C GLN A 29 -15.05 -11.11 2.63
N PHE A 30 -14.05 -11.45 1.82
CA PHE A 30 -13.48 -12.80 1.75
C PHE A 30 -12.06 -12.88 2.33
N ASP A 31 -11.37 -11.74 2.41
CA ASP A 31 -10.03 -11.63 2.98
C ASP A 31 -10.00 -10.47 3.98
N SER A 32 -9.89 -10.78 5.27
CA SER A 32 -9.70 -9.78 6.33
C SER A 32 -8.35 -9.06 6.24
N GLY A 33 -7.47 -9.50 5.34
CA GLY A 33 -6.06 -9.18 5.37
C GLY A 33 -5.33 -9.95 6.48
N LYS A 34 -4.03 -9.75 6.53
CA LYS A 34 -3.14 -10.26 7.58
C LYS A 34 -2.27 -9.12 8.10
N GLY A 35 -1.76 -9.29 9.31
CA GLY A 35 -0.92 -8.30 9.98
C GLY A 35 -1.74 -7.35 10.86
N ASP A 36 -1.04 -6.70 11.78
CA ASP A 36 -1.60 -5.66 12.65
C ASP A 36 -0.80 -4.39 12.40
N TYR A 37 -1.20 -3.63 11.38
CA TYR A 37 -0.51 -2.39 11.02
C TYR A 37 -0.43 -1.41 12.20
N THR A 38 -1.41 -1.43 13.11
CA THR A 38 -1.37 -0.56 14.29
C THR A 38 -0.18 -0.92 15.17
N ARG A 39 0.03 -2.21 15.44
CA ARG A 39 1.19 -2.69 16.21
C ARG A 39 2.50 -2.58 15.44
N GLU A 40 2.50 -2.96 14.17
CA GLU A 40 3.69 -3.01 13.31
C GLU A 40 4.25 -1.61 13.06
N ARG A 41 3.40 -0.60 12.88
CA ARG A 41 3.80 0.79 12.67
C ARG A 41 4.67 1.33 13.80
N HIS A 42 4.38 0.96 15.05
CA HIS A 42 5.17 1.41 16.21
C HIS A 42 6.62 0.93 16.20
N GLN A 43 6.95 -0.15 15.47
CA GLN A 43 8.31 -0.70 15.42
C GLN A 43 9.29 0.20 14.67
N TRP A 44 8.80 1.04 13.76
CA TRP A 44 9.66 1.83 12.87
C TRP A 44 9.21 3.28 12.72
N LEU A 45 7.91 3.59 12.81
CA LEU A 45 7.43 4.96 12.59
C LEU A 45 7.66 5.84 13.82
N ASP A 46 7.61 5.28 15.04
CA ASP A 46 7.82 6.05 16.27
C ASP A 46 9.25 6.61 16.36
N THR A 47 10.19 6.05 15.61
CA THR A 47 11.58 6.52 15.50
C THR A 47 11.78 7.53 14.37
N VAL A 48 10.73 7.87 13.62
CA VAL A 48 10.80 8.78 12.46
C VAL A 48 10.05 10.06 12.80
N SER A 49 10.75 11.19 12.86
CA SER A 49 10.12 12.50 13.03
C SER A 49 9.70 13.11 11.69
N VAL A 50 8.78 14.07 11.74
CA VAL A 50 8.39 14.85 10.55
C VAL A 50 9.58 15.63 9.97
N ASP A 51 10.50 16.08 10.83
CA ASP A 51 11.72 16.76 10.40
C ASP A 51 12.67 15.82 9.65
N ASP A 52 12.77 14.55 10.08
CA ASP A 52 13.55 13.52 9.37
C ASP A 52 12.99 13.28 7.97
N ILE A 53 11.66 13.19 7.84
CA ILE A 53 10.97 13.07 6.56
C ILE A 53 11.26 14.29 5.67
N TRP A 54 11.22 15.50 6.23
CA TRP A 54 11.52 16.71 5.46
C TRP A 54 12.99 16.82 5.06
N ALA A 55 13.91 16.36 5.91
CA ALA A 55 15.33 16.31 5.59
C ALA A 55 15.59 15.33 4.44
N GLU A 56 14.97 14.14 4.47
CA GLU A 56 15.08 13.14 3.40
C GLU A 56 14.56 13.67 2.06
N LEU A 57 13.37 14.27 2.06
CA LEU A 57 12.76 14.82 0.84
C LEU A 57 13.58 15.96 0.22
N LYS A 58 14.27 16.77 1.04
CA LYS A 58 15.18 17.82 0.56
C LYS A 58 16.51 17.24 0.08
N GLY A 59 17.03 16.20 0.74
CA GLY A 59 18.26 15.52 0.35
C GLY A 59 18.15 14.73 -0.96
N GLN A 60 16.95 14.25 -1.31
CA GLN A 60 16.68 13.61 -2.59
C GLN A 60 16.60 14.60 -3.78
N GLN A 61 16.67 15.91 -3.54
CA GLN A 61 16.67 16.94 -4.60
C GLN A 61 18.09 17.34 -5.07
N THR A 62 19.16 16.80 -4.47
CA THR A 62 20.51 16.95 -5.03
C THR A 62 20.69 16.02 -6.22
N PRO A 63 20.99 16.53 -7.44
CA PRO A 63 21.12 15.70 -8.63
C PRO A 63 22.25 14.68 -8.49
N THR A 64 21.95 13.43 -8.88
CA THR A 64 22.97 12.52 -9.40
C THR A 64 23.62 13.21 -10.60
N GLU A 65 24.93 13.49 -10.50
CA GLU A 65 25.77 13.96 -11.60
C GLU A 65 25.75 13.02 -12.82
#